data_AF-A0A353M533-F1
#
_entry.id   AF-A0A353M533-F1
#
_cell.length_a   1.000
_cell.length_b   1.000
_cell.length_c   1.000
_cell.angle_alpha   90.00
_cell.angle_beta   90.00
_cell.angle_gamma   90.00
#
_symmetry.space_group_name_H-M   'P 1'
#
loop_
_entity.id
_entity.type
_entity.pdbx_description
1 polymer ?
#
loop_
_entity_poly.entity_id
_entity_poly.type
_entity_poly.pdbx_seq_one_letter_code
_entity_poly.pdbx_strand_id
1 'polypeptide(L)'
;LVFCNTKIDTQDVADELIYYGFYALSIHGDLDQRERDQALIRFSNKSISVLVATDVAARGLDIDSLDMVINFNIAHDPEVHVHRIGRTGRAGRSGIACTLYGDRETHKLNALELDITPDSLPSDSLLDKPIRKPTMTTLKIDGGKKQKLRPGDIVGGLTGKGGIPGDKIGKIIVASNWSYVAVSSELVKQALKKISNDKLKGRSFRVRILS
;
A
#
# COMPACT_ATOMS: atom_id res chain seq x y z
N LEU A 1 -2.30 6.46 4.39
CA LEU A 1 -3.30 6.56 3.30
C LEU A 1 -3.60 8.03 3.09
N VAL A 2 -3.55 8.50 1.86
CA VAL A 2 -3.85 9.88 1.48
C VAL A 2 -5.18 9.89 0.76
N PHE A 3 -6.10 10.76 1.17
CA PHE A 3 -7.40 10.93 0.52
C PHE A 3 -7.43 12.21 -0.30
N CYS A 4 -7.82 12.09 -1.56
CA CYS A 4 -8.13 13.21 -2.44
C CYS A 4 -9.59 13.14 -2.91
N ASN A 5 -10.15 14.29 -3.31
CA ASN A 5 -11.55 14.35 -3.75
C ASN A 5 -11.73 13.85 -5.19
N THR A 6 -10.76 14.10 -6.08
CA THR A 6 -10.85 13.72 -7.50
C THR A 6 -9.81 12.68 -7.89
N LYS A 7 -10.10 11.95 -8.99
CA LYS A 7 -9.16 10.98 -9.56
C LYS A 7 -7.89 11.63 -10.11
N ILE A 8 -7.99 12.87 -10.59
CA ILE A 8 -6.85 13.62 -11.13
C ILE A 8 -5.91 13.95 -9.96
N ASP A 9 -6.45 14.51 -8.87
CA ASP A 9 -5.67 14.80 -7.67
C ASP A 9 -4.98 13.55 -7.12
N THR A 10 -5.64 12.38 -7.14
CA THR A 10 -4.99 11.16 -6.66
C THR A 10 -3.78 10.75 -7.49
N GLN A 11 -3.83 10.99 -8.80
CA GLN A 11 -2.74 10.65 -9.71
C GLN A 11 -1.61 11.67 -9.56
N ASP A 12 -1.93 12.96 -9.61
CA ASP A 12 -0.95 14.05 -9.48
C ASP A 12 -0.20 13.97 -8.14
N VAL A 13 -0.90 13.75 -7.03
CA VAL A 13 -0.28 13.61 -5.70
C VAL A 13 0.61 12.36 -5.65
N ALA A 14 0.20 11.24 -6.26
CA ALA A 14 1.02 10.04 -6.29
C ALA A 14 2.30 10.25 -7.12
N ASP A 15 2.20 10.93 -8.26
CA ASP A 15 3.32 11.22 -9.15
C ASP A 15 4.31 12.19 -8.52
N GLU A 16 3.83 13.25 -7.85
CA GLU A 16 4.69 14.16 -7.06
C GLU A 16 5.42 13.41 -5.94
N LEU A 17 4.70 12.57 -5.19
CA LEU A 17 5.35 11.74 -4.15
C LEU A 17 6.45 10.85 -4.74
N ILE A 18 6.22 10.24 -5.89
CA ILE A 18 7.22 9.42 -6.59
C ILE A 18 8.39 10.27 -7.05
N TYR A 19 8.15 11.48 -7.58
CA TYR A 19 9.17 12.42 -7.99
C TYR A 19 10.12 12.78 -6.83
N TYR A 20 9.58 13.00 -5.63
CA TYR A 20 10.36 13.20 -4.40
C TYR A 20 10.94 11.91 -3.80
N GLY A 21 10.78 10.75 -4.46
CA GLY A 21 11.38 9.48 -4.08
C GLY A 21 10.58 8.64 -3.09
N PHE A 22 9.33 9.02 -2.78
CA PHE A 22 8.44 8.19 -1.99
C PHE A 22 7.91 7.01 -2.81
N TYR A 23 7.55 5.94 -2.10
CA TYR A 23 6.96 4.75 -2.70
C TYR A 23 5.44 4.87 -2.59
N ALA A 24 4.84 5.50 -3.60
CA ALA A 24 3.42 5.80 -3.66
C ALA A 24 2.72 5.09 -4.83
N LEU A 25 1.41 4.86 -4.69
CA LEU A 25 0.51 4.50 -5.80
C LEU A 25 -0.84 5.19 -5.60
N SER A 26 -1.51 5.48 -6.71
CA SER A 26 -2.89 5.96 -6.74
C SER A 26 -3.89 4.80 -6.82
N ILE A 27 -5.11 5.01 -6.34
CA ILE A 27 -6.27 4.13 -6.55
C ILE A 27 -7.52 4.97 -6.80
N HIS A 28 -8.08 4.85 -8.01
CA HIS A 28 -9.23 5.62 -8.46
C HIS A 28 -10.07 4.83 -9.48
N GLY A 29 -11.17 5.42 -9.96
CA GLY A 29 -12.16 4.74 -10.81
C GLY A 29 -11.66 4.32 -12.20
N ASP A 30 -10.63 4.98 -12.73
CA ASP A 30 -10.09 4.65 -14.07
C ASP A 30 -9.18 3.41 -14.08
N LEU A 31 -8.73 2.93 -12.92
CA LEU A 31 -7.90 1.72 -12.86
C LEU A 31 -8.72 0.47 -13.15
N ASP A 32 -8.14 -0.45 -13.91
CA ASP A 32 -8.76 -1.76 -14.08
C ASP A 32 -8.74 -2.56 -12.76
N GLN A 33 -9.57 -3.59 -12.65
CA GLN A 33 -9.65 -4.40 -11.43
C GLN A 33 -8.30 -5.04 -11.05
N ARG A 34 -7.46 -5.39 -12.04
CA ARG A 34 -6.17 -6.03 -11.82
C ARG A 34 -5.14 -5.04 -11.28
N GLU A 35 -5.11 -3.82 -11.79
CA GLU A 35 -4.27 -2.71 -11.32
C GLU A 35 -4.67 -2.34 -9.90
N ARG A 36 -5.97 -2.20 -9.65
CA ARG A 36 -6.55 -1.97 -8.33
C ARG A 36 -6.10 -3.03 -7.33
N ASP A 37 -6.26 -4.32 -7.68
CA ASP A 37 -5.84 -5.44 -6.84
C ASP A 37 -4.32 -5.40 -6.58
N GLN A 38 -3.50 -5.13 -7.60
CA GLN A 38 -2.04 -5.08 -7.46
C GLN A 38 -1.58 -3.92 -6.56
N ALA A 39 -2.18 -2.74 -6.67
CA ALA A 39 -1.88 -1.61 -5.78
C ALA A 39 -2.17 -1.96 -4.31
N LEU A 40 -3.33 -2.57 -4.05
CA LEU A 40 -3.72 -3.00 -2.71
C LEU A 40 -2.84 -4.11 -2.16
N ILE A 41 -2.45 -5.06 -3.00
CA ILE A 41 -1.52 -6.12 -2.61
C ILE A 41 -0.17 -5.52 -2.22
N ARG A 42 0.38 -4.60 -3.02
CA ARG A 42 1.67 -3.94 -2.71
C ARG A 42 1.59 -3.13 -1.42
N PHE A 43 0.48 -2.42 -1.19
CA PHE A 43 0.27 -1.65 0.03
C PHE A 43 0.13 -2.56 1.26
N SER A 44 -0.71 -3.59 1.19
CA SER A 44 -0.88 -4.57 2.27
C SER A 44 0.41 -5.34 2.57
N ASN A 45 1.22 -5.60 1.55
CA ASN A 45 2.53 -6.24 1.69
C ASN A 45 3.64 -5.29 2.16
N LYS A 46 3.34 -4.01 2.45
CA LYS A 46 4.33 -2.98 2.82
C LYS A 46 5.44 -2.81 1.78
N SER A 47 5.13 -3.03 0.51
CA SER A 47 6.03 -2.82 -0.64
C SER A 47 5.95 -1.41 -1.22
N ILE A 48 4.93 -0.66 -0.82
CA ILE A 48 4.82 0.78 -0.96
C ILE A 48 4.42 1.34 0.41
N SER A 49 4.75 2.60 0.68
CA SER A 49 4.48 3.25 1.96
C SER A 49 3.26 4.17 1.91
N VAL A 50 2.91 4.67 0.73
CA VAL A 50 1.80 5.61 0.55
C VAL A 50 0.83 5.04 -0.49
N LEU A 51 -0.45 5.05 -0.14
CA LEU A 51 -1.55 4.81 -1.07
C LEU A 51 -2.36 6.09 -1.11
N VAL A 52 -2.65 6.61 -2.30
CA VAL A 52 -3.42 7.81 -2.55
C VAL A 52 -4.75 7.40 -3.18
N ALA A 53 -5.88 7.81 -2.61
CA ALA A 53 -7.18 7.24 -2.97
C ALA A 53 -8.30 8.28 -2.99
N THR A 54 -9.31 8.05 -3.83
CA THR A 54 -10.62 8.69 -3.69
C THR A 54 -11.50 7.94 -2.69
N ASP A 55 -12.56 8.56 -2.18
CA ASP A 55 -13.50 7.90 -1.26
C ASP A 55 -14.11 6.64 -1.85
N VAL A 56 -14.57 6.73 -3.11
CA VAL A 56 -15.18 5.60 -3.82
C VAL A 56 -14.17 4.46 -3.96
N ALA A 57 -12.92 4.79 -4.31
CA ALA A 57 -11.89 3.79 -4.47
C ALA A 57 -11.40 3.22 -3.13
N ALA A 58 -11.52 3.96 -2.03
CA ALA A 58 -11.13 3.51 -0.70
C ALA A 58 -12.22 2.71 0.05
N ARG A 59 -13.46 2.72 -0.44
CA ARG A 59 -14.53 1.87 0.10
C ARG A 59 -14.18 0.40 -0.13
N GLY A 60 -14.44 -0.42 0.89
CA GLY A 60 -14.15 -1.85 0.85
C GLY A 60 -12.66 -2.21 0.92
N LEU A 61 -11.76 -1.25 1.15
CA LEU A 61 -10.39 -1.57 1.49
C LEU A 61 -10.34 -2.25 2.86
N ASP A 62 -10.22 -3.58 2.83
CA ASP A 62 -9.92 -4.42 4.00
C ASP A 62 -8.44 -4.31 4.33
N ILE A 63 -8.06 -3.15 4.87
CA ILE A 63 -6.70 -2.88 5.32
C ILE A 63 -6.76 -2.74 6.84
N ASP A 64 -5.88 -3.47 7.52
CA ASP A 64 -5.64 -3.32 8.96
C ASP A 64 -5.51 -1.85 9.35
N SER A 65 -5.83 -1.52 10.61
CA SER A 65 -5.70 -0.15 11.14
C SER A 65 -4.38 0.47 10.68
N LEU A 66 -4.49 1.56 9.91
CA LEU A 66 -3.35 2.26 9.37
C LEU A 66 -2.66 3.09 10.45
N ASP A 67 -1.36 3.30 10.31
CA ASP A 67 -0.61 4.19 11.20
C ASP A 67 -1.03 5.66 11.02
N MET A 68 -1.36 6.04 9.77
CA MET A 68 -1.68 7.42 9.42
C MET A 68 -2.67 7.56 8.25
N VAL A 69 -3.58 8.52 8.40
CA VAL A 69 -4.47 9.04 7.36
C VAL A 69 -4.18 10.52 7.14
N ILE A 70 -4.05 10.92 5.88
CA ILE A 70 -3.91 12.33 5.49
C ILE A 70 -5.05 12.67 4.53
N ASN A 71 -5.89 13.63 4.88
CA ASN A 71 -6.85 14.21 3.96
C ASN A 71 -6.15 15.35 3.22
N PHE A 72 -5.75 15.08 1.96
CA PHE A 72 -5.13 16.10 1.11
C PHE A 72 -6.13 17.20 0.76
N ASN A 73 -7.39 16.82 0.53
CA ASN A 73 -8.51 17.75 0.46
C ASN A 73 -9.49 17.49 1.60
N ILE A 74 -10.09 18.55 2.12
CA ILE A 74 -11.23 18.45 3.03
C ILE A 74 -12.34 17.66 2.31
N ALA A 75 -12.92 16.69 3.03
CA ALA A 75 -14.05 15.89 2.55
C ALA A 75 -15.26 16.77 2.26
N HIS A 76 -16.13 16.32 1.36
CA HIS A 76 -17.32 17.08 0.96
C HIS A 76 -18.35 17.24 2.08
N ASP A 77 -18.42 16.27 2.98
CA ASP A 77 -19.35 16.25 4.10
C ASP A 77 -18.72 15.58 5.35
N PRO A 78 -19.30 15.81 6.54
CA PRO A 78 -18.78 15.28 7.80
C PRO A 78 -18.74 13.75 7.84
N GLU A 79 -19.75 13.07 7.28
CA GLU A 79 -19.87 11.61 7.34
C GLU A 79 -18.74 10.94 6.54
N VAL A 80 -18.47 11.45 5.34
CA VAL A 80 -17.31 11.03 4.54
C VAL A 80 -16.02 11.31 5.29
N HIS A 81 -15.88 12.47 5.95
CA HIS A 81 -14.68 12.79 6.73
C HIS A 81 -14.41 11.77 7.85
N VAL A 82 -15.45 11.45 8.64
CA VAL A 82 -15.40 10.44 9.70
C VAL A 82 -15.01 9.08 9.12
N HIS A 83 -15.53 8.69 7.96
CA HIS A 83 -15.16 7.45 7.28
C HIS A 83 -13.69 7.40 6.81
N ARG A 84 -13.13 8.55 6.41
CA ARG A 84 -11.71 8.67 6.04
C ARG A 84 -10.81 8.49 7.24
N ILE A 85 -11.01 9.29 8.30
CA ILE A 85 -10.16 9.26 9.51
C ILE A 85 -10.34 7.95 10.27
N GLY A 86 -11.53 7.34 10.19
CA GLY A 86 -11.81 6.02 10.74
C GLY A 86 -11.03 4.87 10.07
N ARG A 87 -10.08 5.12 9.16
CA ARG A 87 -9.14 4.11 8.64
C ARG A 87 -7.89 3.93 9.51
N THR A 88 -7.65 4.84 10.45
CA THR A 88 -6.63 4.73 11.48
C THR A 88 -7.27 4.59 12.87
N GLY A 89 -6.48 4.30 13.90
CA GLY A 89 -6.96 4.26 15.28
C GLY A 89 -7.98 3.16 15.62
N ARG A 90 -8.03 2.05 14.87
CA ARG A 90 -9.02 0.97 15.09
C ARG A 90 -8.55 -0.06 16.12
N ALA A 91 -9.51 -0.65 16.82
CA ALA A 91 -9.32 -1.78 17.75
C ALA A 91 -8.30 -1.48 18.87
N GLY A 92 -8.40 -0.29 19.46
CA GLY A 92 -7.52 0.13 20.58
C GLY A 92 -6.10 0.52 20.19
N ARG A 93 -5.76 0.53 18.89
CA ARG A 93 -4.48 1.04 18.40
C ARG A 93 -4.55 2.57 18.28
N SER A 94 -3.42 3.24 18.52
CA SER A 94 -3.26 4.66 18.21
C SER A 94 -3.07 4.85 16.71
N GLY A 95 -3.35 6.08 16.26
CA GLY A 95 -3.33 6.44 14.85
C GLY A 95 -3.36 7.94 14.68
N ILE A 96 -2.80 8.44 13.58
CA ILE A 96 -2.75 9.88 13.29
C ILE A 96 -3.65 10.18 12.10
N ALA A 97 -4.56 11.13 12.25
CA ALA A 97 -5.37 11.67 11.17
C ALA A 97 -5.07 13.16 11.03
N CYS A 98 -4.57 13.56 9.85
CA CYS A 98 -4.27 14.96 9.54
C CYS A 98 -5.13 15.42 8.37
N THR A 99 -5.59 16.67 8.39
CA THR A 99 -6.31 17.28 7.27
C THR A 99 -5.59 18.54 6.85
N LEU A 100 -5.20 18.61 5.58
CA LEU A 100 -4.60 19.81 5.01
C LEU A 100 -5.71 20.79 4.63
N TYR A 101 -5.53 22.06 4.97
CA TYR A 101 -6.44 23.13 4.60
C TYR A 101 -5.68 24.43 4.41
N GLY A 102 -6.19 25.31 3.55
CA GLY A 102 -5.75 26.70 3.46
C GLY A 102 -6.75 27.68 4.10
N ASP A 103 -6.34 28.95 4.26
CA ASP A 103 -7.16 30.00 4.89
C ASP A 103 -8.56 30.16 4.26
N ARG A 104 -8.68 29.91 2.95
CA ARG A 104 -9.96 30.03 2.23
C ARG A 104 -10.92 28.88 2.53
N GLU A 105 -10.45 27.82 3.18
CA GLU A 105 -11.20 26.59 3.41
C GLU A 105 -11.66 26.40 4.87
N THR A 106 -11.40 27.38 5.74
CA THR A 106 -11.82 27.36 7.15
C THR A 106 -13.33 27.13 7.31
N HIS A 107 -14.15 27.66 6.40
CA HIS A 107 -15.60 27.43 6.42
C HIS A 107 -15.96 25.95 6.21
N LYS A 108 -15.24 25.23 5.34
CA LYS A 108 -15.44 23.80 5.11
C LYS A 108 -15.00 22.99 6.33
N LEU A 109 -13.90 23.40 6.96
CA LEU A 109 -13.40 22.77 8.18
C LEU A 109 -14.41 22.89 9.33
N ASN A 110 -14.96 24.09 9.54
CA ASN A 110 -15.98 24.33 10.56
C ASN A 110 -17.26 23.52 10.30
N ALA A 111 -17.63 23.35 9.02
CA ALA A 111 -18.79 22.55 8.64
C ALA A 111 -18.65 21.05 8.95
N LEU A 112 -17.44 20.56 9.25
CA LEU A 112 -17.25 19.18 9.69
C LEU A 112 -17.74 18.94 11.12
N GLU A 113 -17.88 19.98 11.94
CA GLU A 113 -18.28 19.88 13.36
C GLU A 113 -17.41 18.91 14.17
N LEU A 114 -16.12 18.81 13.81
CA LEU A 114 -15.13 17.97 14.49
C LEU A 114 -14.19 18.83 15.34
N ASP A 115 -13.76 18.26 16.47
CA ASP A 115 -12.70 18.85 17.30
C ASP A 115 -11.34 18.65 16.61
N ILE A 116 -10.94 19.63 15.81
CA ILE A 116 -9.68 19.64 15.06
C ILE A 116 -8.79 20.70 15.67
N THR A 117 -7.60 20.31 16.12
CA THR A 117 -6.56 21.24 16.58
C THR A 117 -5.75 21.73 15.38
N PRO A 118 -5.76 23.03 15.05
CA PRO A 118 -4.88 23.60 14.04
C PRO A 118 -3.41 23.46 14.45
N ASP A 119 -2.56 23.08 13.49
CA ASP A 119 -1.10 23.08 13.67
C ASP A 119 -0.45 23.61 12.39
N SER A 120 0.73 24.22 12.54
CA SER A 120 1.49 24.71 11.40
C SER A 120 2.09 23.54 10.62
N LEU A 121 2.32 23.75 9.32
CA LEU A 121 3.10 22.77 8.55
C LEU A 121 4.49 22.59 9.16
N PRO A 122 5.04 21.37 9.10
CA PRO A 122 6.39 21.14 9.58
C PRO A 122 7.40 21.92 8.75
N SER A 123 8.56 22.19 9.34
CA SER A 123 9.67 22.88 8.65
C SER A 123 10.14 22.12 7.41
N ASP A 124 10.49 22.88 6.36
CA ASP A 124 11.08 22.38 5.12
C ASP A 124 12.38 21.58 5.32
N SER A 125 13.05 21.74 6.47
CA SER A 125 14.21 20.91 6.85
C SER A 125 13.91 19.40 6.91
N LEU A 126 12.63 19.01 6.95
CA LEU A 126 12.25 17.61 6.80
C LEU A 126 12.51 17.05 5.40
N LEU A 127 12.56 17.90 4.37
CA LEU A 127 12.83 17.50 2.98
C LEU A 127 14.27 17.01 2.79
N ASP A 128 15.19 17.43 3.67
CA ASP A 128 16.59 16.98 3.66
C ASP A 128 16.77 15.57 4.24
N LYS A 129 15.73 15.03 4.90
CA LYS A 129 15.80 13.69 5.52
C LYS A 129 15.68 12.60 4.46
N PRO A 130 16.47 11.52 4.58
CA PRO A 130 16.38 10.42 3.62
C PRO A 130 15.01 9.76 3.66
N ILE A 131 14.42 9.54 2.48
CA ILE A 131 13.13 8.86 2.37
C ILE A 131 13.26 7.41 2.85
N ARG A 132 12.32 7.00 3.69
CA ARG A 132 12.27 5.63 4.22
C ARG A 132 11.86 4.66 3.13
N LYS A 133 12.75 3.71 2.83
CA LYS A 133 12.48 2.64 1.87
C LYS A 133 11.55 1.56 2.46
N PRO A 134 10.66 0.96 1.65
CA PRO A 134 9.86 -0.19 2.03
C PRO A 134 10.74 -1.36 2.49
N THR A 135 10.38 -1.97 3.62
CA THR A 135 11.11 -3.11 4.18
C THR A 135 10.82 -4.42 3.46
N MET A 136 9.74 -4.45 2.68
CA MET A 136 9.29 -5.59 1.89
C MET A 136 9.22 -5.21 0.42
N THR A 137 9.30 -6.22 -0.43
CA THR A 137 9.07 -6.12 -1.87
C THR A 137 8.15 -7.25 -2.29
N THR A 138 7.12 -6.94 -3.07
CA THR A 138 6.16 -7.93 -3.54
C THR A 138 6.68 -8.57 -4.81
N LEU A 139 6.81 -9.90 -4.78
CA LEU A 139 7.06 -10.71 -5.96
C LEU A 139 5.74 -11.22 -6.52
N LYS A 140 5.65 -11.25 -7.84
CA LYS A 140 4.57 -11.86 -8.60
C LYS A 140 5.07 -13.14 -9.25
N ILE A 141 4.40 -14.24 -8.98
CA ILE A 141 4.66 -15.57 -9.53
C ILE A 141 3.54 -15.87 -10.54
N ASP A 142 3.91 -16.28 -11.75
CA ASP A 142 2.99 -16.64 -12.84
C ASP A 142 2.39 -18.05 -12.63
N GLY A 143 1.84 -18.28 -11.44
CA GLY A 143 1.11 -19.48 -11.07
C GLY A 143 0.23 -19.23 -9.85
N GLY A 144 -0.95 -19.85 -9.81
CA GLY A 144 -1.91 -19.70 -8.72
C GLY A 144 -2.73 -20.97 -8.47
N LYS A 145 -3.97 -20.78 -8.00
CA LYS A 145 -4.91 -21.87 -7.65
C LYS A 145 -5.14 -22.85 -8.81
N LYS A 146 -5.22 -22.37 -10.06
CA LYS A 146 -5.40 -23.24 -11.25
C LYS A 146 -4.20 -24.16 -11.48
N GLN A 147 -3.01 -23.74 -11.10
CA GLN A 147 -1.80 -24.56 -11.11
C GLN A 147 -1.64 -25.37 -9.81
N LYS A 148 -2.67 -25.37 -8.95
CA LYS A 148 -2.72 -26.03 -7.65
C LYS A 148 -1.61 -25.57 -6.70
N LEU A 149 -1.15 -24.33 -6.83
CA LEU A 149 -0.23 -23.72 -5.87
C LEU A 149 -0.98 -23.35 -4.59
N ARG A 150 -0.31 -23.54 -3.45
CA ARG A 150 -0.76 -23.16 -2.11
C ARG A 150 0.32 -22.29 -1.45
N PRO A 151 -0.03 -21.51 -0.41
CA PRO A 151 0.97 -20.74 0.32
C PRO A 151 2.17 -21.57 0.80
N GLY A 152 1.92 -22.79 1.30
CA GLY A 152 2.98 -23.70 1.74
C GLY A 152 3.95 -24.12 0.64
N ASP A 153 3.50 -24.23 -0.62
CA ASP A 153 4.38 -24.54 -1.75
C ASP A 153 5.36 -23.37 -2.03
N ILE A 154 4.87 -22.14 -1.90
CA ILE A 154 5.66 -20.91 -2.09
C ILE A 154 6.65 -20.75 -0.94
N VAL A 155 6.21 -20.96 0.31
CA VAL A 155 7.09 -20.94 1.48
C VAL A 155 8.18 -21.99 1.33
N GLY A 156 7.84 -23.25 1.07
CA GLY A 156 8.83 -24.33 0.93
C GLY A 156 9.81 -24.09 -0.22
N GLY A 157 9.34 -23.51 -1.34
CA GLY A 157 10.21 -23.12 -2.44
C GLY A 157 11.19 -22.00 -2.08
N LEU A 158 10.74 -21.02 -1.28
CA LEU A 158 11.57 -19.91 -0.84
C LEU A 158 12.53 -20.27 0.30
N THR A 159 12.14 -21.18 1.21
CA THR A 159 12.92 -21.52 2.42
C THR A 159 13.75 -22.79 2.31
N GLY A 160 13.63 -23.55 1.22
CA GLY A 160 14.45 -24.75 0.97
C GLY A 160 15.96 -24.45 0.93
N LYS A 161 16.80 -25.48 0.73
CA LYS A 161 18.27 -25.35 0.76
C LYS A 161 18.80 -24.17 -0.07
N GLY A 162 19.54 -23.25 0.54
CA GLY A 162 20.05 -22.03 -0.11
C GLY A 162 18.99 -20.93 -0.34
N GLY A 163 17.81 -21.07 0.25
CA GLY A 163 16.72 -20.11 0.25
C GLY A 163 16.84 -19.04 1.32
N ILE A 164 15.74 -18.33 1.54
CA ILE A 164 15.63 -17.23 2.50
C ILE A 164 15.00 -17.70 3.83
N PRO A 165 15.29 -17.05 4.96
CA PRO A 165 14.62 -17.33 6.23
C PRO A 165 13.09 -17.12 6.15
N GLY A 166 12.33 -17.95 6.86
CA GLY A 166 10.86 -17.92 6.80
C GLY A 166 10.24 -16.65 7.40
N ASP A 167 10.88 -16.06 8.41
CA ASP A 167 10.52 -14.76 9.01
C ASP A 167 10.75 -13.57 8.07
N LYS A 168 11.51 -13.78 6.99
CA LYS A 168 11.72 -12.80 5.91
C LYS A 168 10.69 -12.91 4.79
N ILE A 169 9.71 -13.81 4.94
CA ILE A 169 8.55 -13.97 4.05
C ILE A 169 7.34 -13.33 4.74
N GLY A 170 6.74 -12.36 4.07
CA GLY A 170 5.52 -11.72 4.54
C GLY A 170 4.25 -12.37 3.98
N LYS A 171 3.21 -11.56 3.82
CA LYS A 171 1.90 -12.02 3.36
C LYS A 171 1.98 -12.68 1.98
N ILE A 172 1.28 -13.81 1.83
CA ILE A 172 1.16 -14.57 0.58
C ILE A 172 -0.30 -14.55 0.14
N ILE A 173 -0.53 -14.19 -1.11
CA ILE A 173 -1.86 -14.15 -1.72
C ILE A 173 -1.83 -15.01 -2.97
N VAL A 174 -2.62 -16.08 -2.99
CA VAL A 174 -2.73 -16.99 -4.14
C VAL A 174 -4.03 -16.71 -4.88
N ALA A 175 -3.94 -16.05 -6.03
CA ALA A 175 -5.06 -15.81 -6.93
C ALA A 175 -5.25 -16.99 -7.90
N SER A 176 -6.19 -16.89 -8.84
CA SER A 176 -6.51 -17.98 -9.77
C SER A 176 -5.32 -18.39 -10.66
N ASN A 177 -4.66 -17.41 -11.29
CA ASN A 177 -3.57 -17.64 -12.26
C ASN A 177 -2.21 -17.16 -11.75
N TRP A 178 -2.18 -16.40 -10.66
CA TRP A 178 -0.98 -15.72 -10.17
C TRP A 178 -0.90 -15.87 -8.66
N SER A 179 0.29 -15.72 -8.11
CA SER A 179 0.51 -15.59 -6.67
C SER A 179 1.39 -14.40 -6.38
N TYR A 180 1.17 -13.79 -5.24
CA TYR A 180 1.94 -12.66 -4.75
C TYR A 180 2.54 -13.02 -3.40
N VAL A 181 3.81 -12.70 -3.20
CA VAL A 181 4.51 -12.95 -1.93
C VAL A 181 5.35 -11.74 -1.59
N ALA A 182 5.17 -11.21 -0.39
CA ALA A 182 6.08 -10.22 0.17
C ALA A 182 7.36 -10.92 0.64
N VAL A 183 8.52 -10.39 0.26
CA VAL A 183 9.82 -10.81 0.80
C VAL A 183 10.58 -9.60 1.27
N SER A 184 11.45 -9.76 2.27
CA SER A 184 12.29 -8.66 2.73
C SER A 184 13.10 -8.06 1.57
N SER A 185 13.10 -6.72 1.46
CA SER A 185 13.74 -5.99 0.35
C SER A 185 15.22 -6.33 0.19
N GLU A 186 15.91 -6.68 1.27
CA GLU A 186 17.32 -7.07 1.28
C GLU A 186 17.57 -8.45 0.61
N LEU A 187 16.57 -9.34 0.58
CA LEU A 187 16.67 -10.70 0.07
C LEU A 187 15.99 -10.92 -1.29
N VAL A 188 15.48 -9.86 -1.92
CA VAL A 188 14.72 -9.94 -3.18
C VAL A 188 15.49 -10.67 -4.29
N LYS A 189 16.78 -10.36 -4.46
CA LYS A 189 17.62 -10.99 -5.49
C LYS A 189 17.75 -12.50 -5.26
N GLN A 190 17.91 -12.91 -3.99
CA GLN A 190 18.00 -14.32 -3.62
C GLN A 190 16.67 -15.02 -3.85
N ALA A 191 15.55 -14.42 -3.41
CA ALA A 191 14.20 -14.95 -3.59
C ALA A 191 13.82 -15.13 -5.08
N LEU A 192 14.14 -14.14 -5.92
CA LEU A 192 13.94 -14.23 -7.37
C LEU A 192 14.73 -15.39 -7.97
N LYS A 193 16.04 -15.45 -7.71
CA LYS A 193 16.92 -16.52 -8.20
C LYS A 193 16.42 -17.89 -7.75
N LYS A 194 15.96 -17.99 -6.50
CA LYS A 194 15.45 -19.23 -5.92
C LYS A 194 14.22 -19.73 -6.67
N ILE A 195 13.17 -18.89 -6.83
CA ILE A 195 11.95 -19.32 -7.52
C ILE A 195 12.18 -19.52 -9.03
N SER A 196 13.03 -18.72 -9.67
CA SER A 196 13.33 -18.85 -11.10
C SER A 196 14.05 -20.16 -11.44
N ASN A 197 14.95 -20.63 -10.57
CA ASN A 197 15.78 -21.79 -10.84
C ASN A 197 15.16 -23.10 -10.30
N ASP A 198 14.41 -23.01 -9.21
CA ASP A 198 13.86 -24.19 -8.55
C ASP A 198 12.44 -24.50 -9.05
N LYS A 199 12.02 -25.73 -8.78
CA LYS A 199 10.66 -26.19 -9.07
C LYS A 199 9.78 -25.99 -7.85
N LEU A 200 8.70 -25.24 -7.99
CA LEU A 200 7.60 -25.26 -7.03
C LEU A 200 6.70 -26.44 -7.39
N LYS A 201 6.55 -27.41 -6.49
CA LYS A 201 5.73 -28.61 -6.73
C LYS A 201 6.10 -29.34 -8.04
N GLY A 202 7.40 -29.47 -8.30
CA GLY A 202 7.90 -30.14 -9.51
C GLY A 202 7.70 -29.36 -10.82
N ARG A 203 7.23 -28.11 -10.78
CA ARG A 203 7.02 -27.25 -11.95
C ARG A 203 7.80 -25.94 -11.83
N SER A 204 8.28 -25.42 -12.95
CA SER A 204 8.93 -24.11 -13.01
C SER A 204 7.89 -23.02 -13.19
N PHE A 205 8.10 -21.88 -12.51
CA PHE A 205 7.24 -20.70 -12.62
C PHE A 205 8.09 -19.47 -12.91
N ARG A 206 7.55 -18.56 -13.72
CA ARG A 206 8.16 -17.23 -13.87
C ARG A 206 7.85 -16.40 -12.63
N VAL A 207 8.85 -15.65 -12.18
CA VAL A 207 8.72 -14.72 -11.06
C VAL A 207 9.32 -13.38 -11.45
N ARG A 208 8.71 -12.30 -11.00
CA ARG A 208 9.21 -10.93 -11.16
C ARG A 208 8.84 -10.07 -9.97
N ILE A 209 9.57 -8.97 -9.77
CA ILE A 209 9.11 -7.92 -8.85
C ILE A 209 7.82 -7.35 -9.44
N LEU A 210 6.81 -7.15 -8.58
CA LEU A 210 5.61 -6.44 -8.95
C LEU A 210 5.92 -4.93 -8.94
N SER A 211 6.25 -4.41 -10.12
CA SER A 211 6.50 -2.99 -10.40
C SER A 211 5.23 -2.21 -10.61
#